data_AF-A0A1S3VV43-F1
#
_entry.id   AF-A0A1S3VV43-F1
#
_cell.length_a   1.000
_cell.length_b   1.000
_cell.length_c   1.000
_cell.angle_alpha   90.00
_cell.angle_beta   90.00
_cell.angle_gamma   90.00
#
_symmetry.space_group_name_H-M   'P 1'
#
loop_
_entity.id
_entity.type
_entity.pdbx_description
1 polymer ?
#
loop_
_entity_poly.entity_id
_entity_poly.type
_entity_poly.pdbx_seq_one_letter_code
_entity_poly.pdbx_strand_id
1 'polypeptide(L)'
;MTFGKWIDISPSEGTLVVNIGDMMQAWSNDKLRSSEHRVVLNQPLNRFSLAFFWCFEDEKVVMAPDEVVGEGNKRMYNPFEFLEYLKFRENNQRGRFEKVGYTVKDFAGIRSQL
;
A
#
# COMPACT_ATOMS: atom_id res chain seq x y z
N MET A 1 13.32 14.29 -0.70
CA MET A 1 12.99 12.86 -0.86
C MET A 1 14.29 12.06 -0.80
N THR A 2 14.47 11.21 0.22
CA THR A 2 15.60 10.28 0.31
C THR A 2 15.24 9.02 -0.47
N PHE A 3 15.62 8.94 -1.74
CA PHE A 3 15.32 7.78 -2.57
C PHE A 3 15.97 6.51 -1.98
N GLY A 4 15.14 5.53 -1.61
CA GLY A 4 15.58 4.19 -1.23
C GLY A 4 16.28 4.05 0.13
N LYS A 5 16.23 5.06 1.01
CA LYS A 5 16.82 4.95 2.36
C LYS A 5 15.78 4.52 3.38
N TRP A 6 16.14 3.56 4.23
CA TRP A 6 15.38 3.23 5.44
C TRP A 6 15.49 4.37 6.45
N ILE A 7 14.35 4.73 7.05
CA ILE A 7 14.25 5.77 8.07
C ILE A 7 13.64 5.15 9.31
N ASP A 8 14.33 5.28 10.44
CA ASP A 8 13.82 4.82 11.72
C ASP A 8 12.72 5.77 12.22
N ILE A 9 11.64 5.19 12.75
CA ILE A 9 10.53 5.93 13.33
C ILE A 9 10.54 5.71 14.85
N SER A 10 10.57 6.81 15.60
CA SER A 10 10.45 6.83 17.07
C SER A 10 9.15 7.54 17.45
N PRO A 11 8.04 6.81 17.64
CA PRO A 11 6.75 7.40 17.99
C PRO A 11 6.82 8.07 19.36
N SER A 12 6.21 9.25 19.50
CA SER A 12 6.02 9.87 20.81
C SER A 12 4.99 9.11 21.63
N GLU A 13 5.12 9.18 22.95
CA GLU A 13 4.12 8.60 23.85
C GLU A 13 2.71 9.16 23.57
N GLY A 14 1.70 8.28 23.62
CA GLY A 14 0.31 8.66 23.33
C GLY A 14 -0.01 8.89 21.84
N THR A 15 0.92 8.61 20.92
CA THR A 15 0.70 8.79 19.47
C THR A 15 0.55 7.47 18.73
N LEU A 16 -0.09 7.56 17.56
CA LEU A 16 -0.21 6.45 16.61
C LEU A 16 0.65 6.73 15.37
N VAL A 17 1.32 5.70 14.88
CA VAL A 17 1.90 5.72 13.54
C VAL A 17 0.82 5.28 12.55
N VAL A 18 0.55 6.11 11.56
CA VAL A 18 -0.41 5.82 10.48
C VAL A 18 0.34 5.76 9.17
N ASN A 19 0.13 4.68 8.42
CA ASN A 19 0.66 4.52 7.07
C ASN A 19 -0.47 4.33 6.06
N ILE A 20 -0.18 4.69 4.81
CA ILE A 20 -1.08 4.48 3.68
C ILE A 20 -0.91 3.06 3.16
N GLY A 21 -2.03 2.41 2.85
CA GLY A 21 -2.06 1.11 2.19
C GLY A 21 -2.34 1.23 0.69
N ASP A 22 -2.13 0.13 -0.01
CA ASP A 22 -2.22 0.01 -1.47
C ASP A 22 -3.58 0.45 -2.05
N MET A 23 -4.70 0.14 -1.37
CA MET A 23 -6.03 0.53 -1.88
C MET A 23 -6.20 2.05 -1.88
N MET A 24 -5.71 2.71 -0.83
CA MET A 24 -5.77 4.17 -0.74
C MET A 24 -4.82 4.83 -1.75
N GLN A 25 -3.69 4.19 -2.07
CA GLN A 25 -2.84 4.65 -3.17
C GLN A 25 -3.54 4.59 -4.53
N ALA A 26 -4.22 3.47 -4.84
CA ALA A 26 -4.98 3.35 -6.08
C ALA A 26 -6.17 4.32 -6.15
N TRP A 27 -6.97 4.38 -5.07
CA TRP A 27 -8.11 5.29 -4.97
C TRP A 27 -7.70 6.76 -5.07
N SER A 28 -6.54 7.13 -4.51
CA SER A 28 -6.02 8.51 -4.57
C SER A 28 -5.31 8.84 -5.89
N ASN A 29 -5.29 7.93 -6.86
CA ASN A 29 -4.58 8.08 -8.13
C ASN A 29 -3.09 8.46 -7.92
N ASP A 30 -2.37 7.73 -7.06
CA ASP A 30 -0.95 7.94 -6.71
C ASP A 30 -0.64 9.23 -5.90
N LYS A 31 -1.65 10.03 -5.51
CA LYS A 31 -1.45 11.21 -4.64
C LYS A 31 -0.99 10.83 -3.23
N LEU A 32 -1.45 9.68 -2.73
CA LEU A 32 -0.98 9.07 -1.49
C LEU A 32 -0.18 7.80 -1.84
N ARG A 33 0.91 7.55 -1.12
CA ARG A 33 1.84 6.45 -1.42
C ARG A 33 1.88 5.40 -0.31
N SER A 34 1.60 4.16 -0.69
CA SER A 34 1.86 2.96 0.08
C SER A 34 3.37 2.74 0.15
N SER A 35 3.93 2.94 1.34
CA SER A 35 5.38 2.90 1.55
C SER A 35 5.81 1.57 2.17
N GLU A 36 6.94 1.06 1.70
CA GLU A 36 7.58 -0.11 2.28
C GLU A 36 7.98 0.19 3.74
N HIS A 37 7.70 -0.76 4.63
CA HIS A 37 8.05 -0.66 6.03
C HIS A 37 8.43 -2.04 6.56
N ARG A 38 9.33 -2.06 7.53
CA ARG A 38 9.80 -3.29 8.17
C ARG A 38 10.00 -3.06 9.66
N VAL A 39 9.85 -4.12 10.44
CA VAL A 39 10.23 -4.13 11.86
C VAL A 39 11.58 -4.84 11.96
N VAL A 40 12.55 -4.19 12.58
CA VAL A 40 13.88 -4.77 12.83
C VAL A 40 14.10 -4.82 14.34
N LEU A 41 14.51 -5.99 14.83
CA LEU A 41 14.90 -6.16 16.22
C LEU A 41 16.38 -5.79 16.37
N ASN A 42 16.65 -4.56 16.79
CA ASN A 42 18.03 -4.05 16.90
C ASN A 42 18.69 -4.35 18.26
N GLN A 43 17.92 -4.81 19.25
CA GLN A 43 18.39 -5.10 20.61
C GLN A 43 17.64 -6.33 21.16
N PRO A 44 18.21 -7.07 22.14
CA PRO A 44 17.56 -8.23 22.77
C PRO A 44 16.49 -7.79 23.79
N LEU A 45 15.61 -6.86 23.39
CA LEU A 45 14.50 -6.35 24.19
C LEU A 45 13.18 -6.76 23.54
N ASN A 46 12.18 -7.04 24.37
CA ASN A 46 10.84 -7.33 23.87
C ASN A 46 10.19 -6.05 23.32
N ARG A 47 9.60 -6.15 22.13
CA ARG A 47 8.79 -5.09 21.51
C ARG A 47 7.39 -5.62 21.26
N PHE A 48 6.39 -4.92 21.79
CA PHE A 48 4.98 -5.18 21.51
C PHE A 48 4.41 -4.07 20.63
N SER A 49 3.57 -4.44 19.68
CA SER A 49 2.81 -3.48 18.87
C SER A 49 1.48 -4.11 18.45
N LEU A 50 0.45 -3.28 18.39
CA LEU A 50 -0.85 -3.63 17.83
C LEU A 50 -1.02 -2.85 16.52
N ALA A 51 -1.45 -3.55 15.46
CA ALA A 51 -1.78 -2.94 14.19
C ALA A 51 -3.27 -3.11 13.92
N PHE A 52 -3.91 -2.05 13.43
CA PHE A 52 -5.27 -2.06 12.95
C PHE A 52 -5.27 -1.74 11.46
N PHE A 53 -6.02 -2.52 10.68
CA PHE A 53 -6.13 -2.34 9.24
C PHE A 53 -7.57 -1.95 8.90
N TRP A 54 -7.74 -0.73 8.39
CA TRP A 54 -8.99 -0.30 7.80
C TRP A 54 -9.03 -0.75 6.34
N CYS A 55 -9.83 -1.77 6.04
CA CYS A 55 -9.94 -2.38 4.73
C CYS A 55 -11.30 -2.10 4.09
N PHE A 56 -11.38 -2.32 2.78
CA PHE A 56 -12.65 -2.31 2.05
C PHE A 56 -13.38 -3.65 2.24
N GLU A 57 -14.68 -3.66 1.94
CA GLU A 57 -15.45 -4.90 1.77
C GLU A 57 -14.95 -5.66 0.54
N ASP A 58 -15.09 -6.99 0.55
CA ASP A 58 -14.52 -7.88 -0.46
C ASP A 58 -14.98 -7.54 -1.88
N GLU A 59 -16.26 -7.25 -2.07
CA GLU A 59 -16.88 -6.92 -3.36
C GLU A 59 -16.69 -5.45 -3.76
N LYS A 60 -16.01 -4.65 -2.94
CA LYS A 60 -15.85 -3.23 -3.23
C LYS A 60 -14.90 -3.03 -4.42
N VAL A 61 -15.42 -2.35 -5.45
CA VAL A 61 -14.60 -1.87 -6.56
C VAL A 61 -13.77 -0.66 -6.11
N VAL A 62 -12.44 -0.80 -6.22
CA VAL A 62 -11.47 0.27 -6.01
C VAL A 62 -11.23 0.99 -7.33
N MET A 63 -11.56 2.29 -7.35
CA MET A 63 -11.37 3.16 -8.50
C MET A 63 -11.18 4.60 -8.01
N ALA A 64 -10.27 5.34 -8.64
CA ALA A 64 -10.10 6.76 -8.37
C ALA A 64 -11.33 7.57 -8.86
N PRO A 65 -11.99 8.37 -8.00
CA PRO A 65 -13.08 9.27 -8.39
C PRO A 65 -12.62 10.36 -9.38
N ASP A 66 -13.52 10.89 -10.20
CA ASP A 66 -13.18 11.91 -11.20
C ASP A 66 -12.65 13.19 -10.54
N GLU A 67 -13.16 13.56 -9.37
CA GLU A 67 -12.69 14.72 -8.60
C GLU A 67 -11.25 14.52 -8.10
N VAL A 68 -10.87 13.28 -7.82
CA VAL A 68 -9.51 12.91 -7.43
C VAL A 68 -8.58 12.88 -8.64
N VAL A 69 -9.04 12.35 -9.78
CA VAL A 69 -8.25 12.33 -11.02
C VAL A 69 -8.02 13.76 -11.52
N GLY A 70 -9.06 14.60 -11.50
CA GLY A 70 -9.06 15.96 -12.02
C GLY A 70 -9.20 16.01 -13.55
N GLU A 71 -9.68 17.14 -14.04
CA GLU A 71 -9.91 17.37 -15.47
C GLU A 71 -8.60 17.26 -16.28
N GLY A 72 -8.68 16.60 -17.45
CA GLY A 72 -7.54 16.41 -18.35
C GLY A 72 -6.52 15.33 -17.93
N ASN A 73 -6.65 14.75 -16.73
CA ASN A 73 -5.77 13.68 -16.26
C ASN A 73 -6.32 12.29 -16.57
N LYS A 74 -5.42 11.29 -16.55
CA LYS A 74 -5.77 9.88 -16.70
C LYS A 74 -5.73 9.16 -15.35
N ARG A 75 -6.56 8.12 -15.22
CA ARG A 75 -6.42 7.15 -14.15
C ARG A 75 -5.12 6.39 -14.32
N MET A 76 -4.44 6.12 -13.22
CA MET A 76 -3.19 5.36 -13.15
C MET A 76 -3.42 3.86 -12.95
N TYR A 77 -4.67 3.47 -12.63
CA TYR A 77 -5.06 2.10 -12.32
C TYR A 77 -6.35 1.74 -13.05
N ASN A 78 -6.44 0.51 -13.56
CA ASN A 78 -7.72 -0.09 -13.96
C ASN A 78 -8.60 -0.28 -12.71
N PRO A 79 -9.93 -0.15 -12.80
CA PRO A 79 -10.82 -0.54 -11.70
C PRO A 79 -10.68 -2.04 -11.38
N PHE A 80 -10.76 -2.41 -10.10
CA PHE A 80 -10.66 -3.80 -9.65
C PHE A 80 -11.44 -4.04 -8.35
N GLU A 81 -11.87 -5.28 -8.09
CA GLU A 81 -12.48 -5.65 -6.81
C GLU A 81 -11.41 -5.90 -5.72
N PHE A 82 -11.68 -5.48 -4.49
CA PHE A 82 -10.74 -5.61 -3.38
C PHE A 82 -10.31 -7.07 -3.14
N LEU A 83 -11.26 -8.01 -3.19
CA LEU A 83 -10.99 -9.43 -2.99
C LEU A 83 -10.04 -10.01 -4.05
N GLU A 84 -10.08 -9.52 -5.29
CA GLU A 84 -9.15 -9.96 -6.34
C GLU A 84 -7.71 -9.55 -6.02
N TYR A 85 -7.53 -8.33 -5.48
CA TYR A 85 -6.22 -7.88 -5.04
C TYR A 85 -5.70 -8.70 -3.85
N LEU A 86 -6.56 -9.01 -2.87
CA LEU A 86 -6.19 -9.88 -1.75
C LEU A 86 -5.72 -11.26 -2.23
N LYS A 87 -6.48 -11.89 -3.13
CA LYS A 87 -6.09 -13.18 -3.74
C LYS A 87 -4.77 -13.08 -4.50
N PHE A 88 -4.53 -11.99 -5.23
CA PHE A 88 -3.25 -11.73 -5.89
C PHE A 88 -2.11 -11.66 -4.86
N ARG A 89 -2.31 -10.97 -3.74
CA ARG A 89 -1.31 -10.86 -2.67
C ARG A 89 -1.05 -12.19 -1.96
N GLU A 90 -2.06 -13.01 -1.72
CA GLU A 90 -1.93 -14.31 -1.05
C GLU A 90 -1.28 -15.37 -1.95
N ASN A 91 -1.71 -15.48 -3.20
CA ASN A 91 -1.19 -16.48 -4.13
C ASN A 91 0.29 -16.27 -4.44
N ASN A 92 0.75 -15.01 -4.38
CA ASN A 92 2.16 -14.66 -4.54
C ASN A 92 3.01 -14.88 -3.26
N GLN A 93 2.39 -15.22 -2.12
CA GLN A 93 3.09 -15.48 -0.85
C GLN A 93 3.51 -16.94 -0.64
N ARG A 94 3.20 -17.87 -1.56
CA ARG A 94 3.72 -19.25 -1.50
C ARG A 94 5.25 -19.24 -1.72
N GLY A 95 6.01 -19.02 -0.65
CA GLY A 95 7.37 -19.54 -0.49
C GLY A 95 8.49 -18.59 -0.07
N ARG A 96 8.34 -17.26 0.05
CA ARG A 96 9.47 -16.38 0.44
C ARG A 96 9.02 -15.13 1.19
N PHE A 97 9.34 -15.03 2.47
CA PHE A 97 9.24 -13.82 3.30
C PHE A 97 10.15 -12.64 2.83
N GLU A 98 10.70 -12.72 1.61
CA GLU A 98 11.73 -11.82 1.09
C GLU A 98 11.21 -10.79 0.08
N LYS A 99 9.99 -10.92 -0.44
CA LYS A 99 9.56 -10.08 -1.55
C LYS A 99 8.63 -8.95 -1.14
N VAL A 100 9.21 -7.76 -1.05
CA VAL A 100 8.52 -6.47 -1.27
C VAL A 100 8.23 -6.28 -2.77
N GLY A 101 7.73 -7.33 -3.43
CA GLY A 101 7.20 -7.29 -4.80
C GLY A 101 5.70 -7.51 -4.74
N TYR A 102 4.97 -7.25 -5.83
CA TYR A 102 3.51 -7.39 -5.91
C TYR A 102 2.74 -6.22 -5.27
N THR A 103 2.94 -5.04 -5.81
CA THR A 103 2.23 -3.81 -5.47
C THR A 103 0.90 -3.71 -6.22
N VAL A 104 0.03 -2.77 -5.81
CA VAL A 104 -1.18 -2.43 -6.59
C VAL A 104 -0.86 -1.93 -8.00
N LYS A 105 0.35 -1.41 -8.25
CA LYS A 105 0.81 -1.06 -9.59
C LYS A 105 1.09 -2.29 -10.45
N ASP A 106 1.64 -3.35 -9.86
CA ASP A 106 1.87 -4.61 -10.58
C ASP A 106 0.56 -5.30 -10.93
N PHE A 107 -0.46 -5.14 -10.08
CA PHE A 107 -1.78 -5.73 -10.26
C PHE A 107 -2.67 -4.96 -11.25
N ALA A 108 -2.88 -3.67 -10.99
CA ALA A 108 -3.88 -2.85 -11.69
C ALA A 108 -3.29 -1.64 -12.42
N GLY A 109 -1.98 -1.39 -12.33
CA GLY A 109 -1.35 -0.21 -12.93
C GLY A 109 -1.54 -0.16 -14.45
N ILE A 110 -2.00 0.98 -14.95
CA ILE A 110 -2.08 1.24 -16.39
C ILE A 110 -0.67 1.58 -16.87
N ARG A 111 -0.08 0.67 -17.64
CA ARG A 111 1.19 0.96 -18.31
C ARG A 111 0.95 2.05 -19.35
N SER A 112 1.61 3.19 -19.20
CA SER A 112 1.73 4.15 -20.29
C SER A 112 2.42 3.42 -21.44
N GLN A 113 1.73 3.28 -22.58
CA GLN A 113 2.42 3.08 -23.84
C GLN A 113 3.25 4.35 -24.07
N LEU A 114 4.55 4.25 -23.83
CA LEU A 114 5.53 5.09 -24.50
C LEU A 114 6.11 4.24 -25.64
#